data_AF-A0A4P5Y2M8-F1
#
_entry.id   AF-A0A4P5Y2M8-F1
#
_cell.length_a   1.000
_cell.length_b   1.000
_cell.length_c   1.000
_cell.angle_alpha   90.00
_cell.angle_beta   90.00
_cell.angle_gamma   90.00
#
_symmetry.space_group_name_H-M   'P 1'
#
loop_
_entity.id
_entity.type
_entity.pdbx_description
1 polymer ?
#
loop_
_entity_poly.entity_id
_entity_poly.type
_entity_poly.pdbx_seq_one_letter_code
_entity_poly.pdbx_strand_id
1 'polypeptide(L)'
;MERGGPVMWPLLLLSLVSVTLTVERIWFWRKMGSRGARVRLRAMINALRMNDAETVTALAESDDSPYGAVANDLACDGPSDAIAIAAVERQRPRLERFLNIQSTIVTAAPMLGILGTVSGIIRSFELLGGKDTLSDPRLVSAGIAEALVATASGLVVALISLFPYMYFRSHSDKAIGVMEGLVASAKLGVERHGGDPDSSLRTASVRLQEEKQYQESKS
;
A
#
# COMPACT_ATOMS: atom_id res chain seq x y z
N MET A 1 -16.98 4.68 -27.06
CA MET A 1 -17.47 3.52 -26.28
C MET A 1 -18.41 2.62 -27.07
N GLU A 2 -19.04 3.11 -28.14
CA GLU A 2 -20.00 2.36 -28.98
C GLU A 2 -19.41 1.19 -29.80
N ARG A 3 -18.12 0.85 -29.65
CA ARG A 3 -17.44 -0.20 -30.44
C ARG A 3 -16.57 -1.18 -29.63
N GLY A 4 -16.71 -1.26 -28.31
CA GLY A 4 -15.88 -2.14 -27.47
C GLY A 4 -16.66 -3.16 -26.63
N GLY A 5 -17.97 -3.21 -26.81
CA GLY A 5 -18.84 -4.14 -26.11
C GLY A 5 -19.05 -3.82 -24.62
N PRO A 6 -19.84 -4.65 -23.92
CA PRO A 6 -20.16 -4.47 -22.50
C PRO A 6 -18.93 -4.49 -21.59
N VAL A 7 -17.82 -5.09 -22.03
CA VAL A 7 -16.55 -5.17 -21.30
C VAL A 7 -15.85 -3.81 -21.15
N MET A 8 -16.22 -2.81 -21.95
CA MET A 8 -15.68 -1.45 -21.80
C MET A 8 -16.11 -0.75 -20.51
N TRP A 9 -17.31 -1.05 -20.00
CA TRP A 9 -17.82 -0.45 -18.76
C TRP A 9 -16.98 -0.81 -17.54
N PRO A 10 -16.70 -2.10 -17.25
CA PRO A 10 -15.81 -2.45 -16.14
C PRO A 10 -14.37 -1.96 -16.37
N LEU A 11 -13.86 -1.95 -17.61
CA LEU A 11 -12.54 -1.39 -17.91
C LEU A 11 -12.45 0.12 -17.60
N LEU A 12 -13.48 0.88 -17.93
CA LEU A 12 -13.54 2.30 -17.57
C LEU A 12 -13.57 2.49 -16.06
N LEU A 13 -14.38 1.70 -15.34
CA LEU A 13 -14.41 1.74 -13.88
C LEU A 13 -13.02 1.51 -13.29
N LEU A 14 -12.31 0.46 -13.74
CA LEU A 14 -10.96 0.16 -13.28
C LEU A 14 -9.97 1.28 -13.61
N SER A 15 -10.10 1.91 -14.79
CA SER A 15 -9.28 3.06 -15.17
C SER A 15 -9.49 4.25 -14.24
N LEU A 16 -10.74 4.60 -13.95
CA LEU A 16 -11.08 5.71 -13.07
C LEU A 16 -10.60 5.45 -11.63
N VAL A 17 -10.82 4.24 -11.12
CA VAL A 17 -10.33 3.82 -9.80
C VAL A 17 -8.80 3.90 -9.76
N SER A 18 -8.11 3.36 -10.77
CA SER A 18 -6.64 3.39 -10.83
C SER A 18 -6.07 4.81 -10.77
N VAL A 19 -6.63 5.73 -11.57
CA VAL A 19 -6.19 7.13 -11.58
C VAL A 19 -6.46 7.80 -10.23
N THR A 20 -7.64 7.58 -9.66
CA THR A 20 -8.02 8.15 -8.36
C THR A 20 -7.07 7.70 -7.25
N LEU A 21 -6.81 6.39 -7.17
CA LEU A 21 -5.88 5.82 -6.18
C LEU A 21 -4.45 6.33 -6.40
N THR A 22 -4.03 6.49 -7.65
CA THR A 22 -2.71 7.03 -7.99
C THR A 22 -2.56 8.46 -7.49
N VAL A 23 -3.55 9.33 -7.73
CA VAL A 23 -3.50 10.74 -7.29
C VAL A 23 -3.48 10.84 -5.76
N GLU A 24 -4.31 10.08 -5.06
CA GLU A 24 -4.30 10.03 -3.59
C GLU A 24 -2.91 9.62 -3.07
N ARG A 25 -2.31 8.59 -3.69
CA ARG A 25 -1.01 8.09 -3.27
C ARG A 25 0.13 9.07 -3.56
N ILE A 26 0.08 9.78 -4.70
CA ILE A 26 1.03 10.87 -4.98
C ILE A 26 0.95 11.93 -3.90
N TRP A 27 -0.26 12.31 -3.47
CA TRP A 27 -0.43 13.34 -2.45
C TRP A 27 0.12 12.91 -1.09
N PHE A 28 -0.15 11.66 -0.68
CA PHE A 28 0.40 11.05 0.53
C PHE A 28 1.94 11.09 0.55
N TRP A 29 2.57 10.59 -0.52
CA TRP A 29 4.04 10.56 -0.62
C TRP A 29 4.65 11.96 -0.72
N ARG A 30 3.99 12.91 -1.39
CA ARG A 30 4.43 14.31 -1.44
C ARG A 30 4.36 14.99 -0.07
N LYS A 31 3.31 14.72 0.74
CA LYS A 31 3.20 15.24 2.11
C LYS A 31 4.35 14.69 2.96
N MET A 32 4.63 13.38 2.87
CA MET A 32 5.69 12.70 3.61
C MET A 32 7.12 13.11 3.15
N GLY A 33 7.32 13.36 1.86
CA GLY A 33 8.59 13.80 1.29
C GLY A 33 8.89 15.30 1.41
N SER A 34 7.99 16.06 2.05
CA SER A 34 8.15 17.51 2.22
C SER A 34 9.45 17.86 2.97
N ARG A 35 9.99 19.06 2.72
CA ARG A 35 11.23 19.50 3.40
C ARG A 35 11.07 19.49 4.91
N GLY A 36 9.93 19.93 5.42
CA GLY A 36 9.60 19.92 6.86
C GLY A 36 9.61 18.51 7.45
N ALA A 37 8.92 17.55 6.81
CA ALA A 37 8.89 16.16 7.27
C ALA A 37 10.30 15.54 7.30
N ARG A 38 11.14 15.81 6.29
CA ARG A 38 12.53 15.32 6.27
C ARG A 38 13.43 15.96 7.34
N VAL A 39 13.13 17.19 7.76
CA VAL A 39 13.86 17.84 8.86
C VAL A 39 13.43 17.25 10.20
N ARG A 40 12.12 17.10 10.43
CA ARG A 40 11.58 16.46 11.64
C ARG A 40 12.06 15.02 11.78
N LEU A 41 12.03 14.23 10.71
CA LEU A 41 12.55 12.85 10.74
C LEU A 41 14.01 12.80 11.19
N ARG A 42 14.86 13.69 10.67
CA ARG A 42 16.26 13.76 11.09
C ARG A 42 16.41 14.19 12.55
N ALA A 43 15.58 15.12 13.01
CA ALA A 43 15.55 15.53 14.41
C ALA A 43 15.11 14.38 15.33
N MET A 44 14.07 13.63 14.96
CA MET A 44 13.61 12.43 15.69
C MET A 44 14.69 11.35 15.76
N ILE A 45 15.38 11.06 14.64
CA ILE A 45 16.51 10.11 14.60
C ILE A 45 17.59 10.53 15.59
N ASN A 46 17.94 11.82 15.63
CA ASN A 46 18.97 12.33 16.54
C ASN A 46 18.53 12.27 18.00
N ALA A 47 17.27 12.63 18.30
CA ALA A 47 16.74 12.59 19.66
C ALA A 47 16.65 11.16 20.20
N LEU A 48 16.20 10.19 19.37
CA LEU A 48 16.23 8.77 19.71
C LEU A 48 17.64 8.26 20.04
N ARG A 49 18.67 8.70 19.29
CA ARG A 49 20.08 8.35 19.56
C ARG A 49 20.61 8.93 20.87
N MET A 50 20.04 10.04 21.31
CA MET A 50 20.38 10.69 22.58
C MET A 50 19.53 10.15 23.73
N ASN A 51 18.64 9.19 23.48
CA ASN A 51 17.66 8.69 24.44
C ASN A 51 16.79 9.80 25.06
N ASP A 52 16.54 10.86 24.28
CA ASP A 52 15.74 12.01 24.68
C ASP A 52 14.28 11.80 24.25
N ALA A 53 13.52 11.10 25.09
CA ALA A 53 12.13 10.75 24.82
C ALA A 53 11.22 12.00 24.73
N GLU A 54 11.47 13.03 25.54
CA GLU A 54 10.66 14.25 25.59
C GLU A 54 10.70 15.00 24.24
N THR A 55 11.91 15.16 23.68
CA THR A 55 12.07 15.78 22.36
C THR A 55 11.42 14.93 21.25
N VAL A 56 11.49 13.60 21.34
CA VAL A 56 10.86 12.72 20.33
C VAL A 56 9.34 12.87 20.36
N THR A 57 8.73 12.81 21.54
CA THR A 57 7.27 12.95 21.70
C THR A 57 6.79 14.31 21.22
N ALA A 58 7.48 15.40 21.60
CA ALA A 58 7.12 16.76 21.15
C ALA A 58 7.20 16.90 19.61
N LEU A 59 8.21 16.29 18.98
CA LEU A 59 8.32 16.29 17.51
C LEU A 59 7.22 15.43 16.87
N ALA A 60 6.88 14.31 17.48
CA ALA A 60 5.88 13.36 16.97
C ALA A 60 4.45 13.89 17.07
N GLU A 61 4.10 14.69 18.08
CA GLU A 61 2.78 15.33 18.21
C GLU A 61 2.44 16.23 17.01
N SER A 62 3.46 16.85 16.42
CA SER A 62 3.32 17.72 15.24
C SER A 62 3.45 16.96 13.90
N ASP A 63 3.59 15.63 13.93
CA ASP A 63 3.89 14.80 12.76
C ASP A 63 2.83 13.71 12.51
N ASP A 64 1.94 13.94 11.54
CA ASP A 64 0.95 12.97 11.08
C ASP A 64 1.53 11.73 10.36
N SER A 65 2.85 11.68 10.11
CA SER A 65 3.46 10.62 9.34
C SER A 65 3.61 9.33 10.14
N PRO A 66 3.66 8.16 9.47
CA PRO A 66 4.03 6.89 10.07
C PRO A 66 5.34 6.92 10.87
N TYR A 67 6.29 7.78 10.47
CA TYR A 67 7.56 7.92 11.17
C TYR A 67 7.41 8.54 12.56
N GLY A 68 6.56 9.55 12.70
CA GLY A 68 6.28 10.17 14.00
C GLY A 68 5.64 9.18 14.96
N ALA A 69 4.66 8.40 14.46
CA ALA A 69 4.01 7.36 15.25
C ALA A 69 5.00 6.28 15.76
N VAL A 70 5.85 5.75 14.88
CA VAL A 70 6.86 4.75 15.29
C VAL A 70 7.88 5.35 16.25
N ALA A 71 8.36 6.57 15.98
CA ALA A 71 9.31 7.24 16.86
C ALA A 71 8.73 7.46 18.27
N ASN A 72 7.45 7.84 18.36
CA ASN A 72 6.74 8.02 19.61
C ASN A 72 6.57 6.70 20.39
N ASP A 73 6.14 5.64 19.71
CA ASP A 73 6.00 4.31 20.34
C ASP A 73 7.35 3.83 20.90
N LEU A 74 8.44 4.02 20.15
CA LEU A 74 9.80 3.66 20.60
C LEU A 74 10.29 4.50 21.78
N ALA A 75 9.91 5.78 21.85
CA ALA A 75 10.29 6.68 22.95
C ALA A 75 9.52 6.40 24.23
N CYS A 76 8.22 6.08 24.12
CA CYS A 76 7.34 5.83 25.27
C CYS A 76 7.49 4.41 25.83
N ASP A 77 7.49 3.40 24.95
CA ASP A 77 7.43 1.99 25.36
C ASP A 77 8.82 1.31 25.33
N GLY A 78 9.80 1.98 24.72
CA GLY A 78 11.18 1.52 24.57
C GLY A 78 11.41 0.67 23.31
N PRO A 79 12.68 0.46 22.91
CA PRO A 79 13.02 -0.10 21.61
C PRO A 79 13.27 -1.61 21.62
N SER A 80 12.61 -2.36 22.51
CA SER A 80 12.68 -3.83 22.53
C SER A 80 12.22 -4.44 21.20
N ASP A 81 12.68 -5.64 20.87
CA ASP A 81 12.35 -6.28 19.59
C ASP A 81 10.85 -6.40 19.35
N ALA A 82 10.09 -6.83 20.37
CA ALA A 82 8.65 -7.02 20.24
C ALA A 82 7.90 -5.69 20.02
N ILE A 83 8.29 -4.62 20.72
CA ILE A 83 7.67 -3.30 20.59
C ILE A 83 8.02 -2.68 19.25
N ALA A 84 9.30 -2.75 18.86
CA ALA A 84 9.76 -2.22 17.58
C ALA A 84 9.05 -2.88 16.39
N ILE A 85 8.95 -4.21 16.40
CA ILE A 85 8.24 -4.96 15.36
C ILE A 85 6.76 -4.55 15.35
N ALA A 86 6.11 -4.49 16.51
CA ALA A 86 4.71 -4.11 16.61
C ALA A 86 4.43 -2.68 16.11
N ALA A 87 5.31 -1.72 16.44
CA ALA A 87 5.18 -0.33 16.01
C ALA A 87 5.31 -0.20 14.49
N VAL A 88 6.30 -0.86 13.88
CA VAL A 88 6.51 -0.89 12.43
C VAL A 88 5.31 -1.54 11.73
N GLU A 89 4.88 -2.72 12.22
CA GLU A 89 3.81 -3.49 11.59
C GLU A 89 2.45 -2.80 11.68
N ARG A 90 2.20 -2.06 12.78
CA ARG A 90 0.99 -1.23 12.92
C ARG A 90 0.90 -0.14 11.84
N GLN A 91 2.04 0.38 11.38
CA GLN A 91 2.07 1.43 10.36
C GLN A 91 2.22 0.90 8.93
N ARG A 92 2.67 -0.35 8.72
CA ARG A 92 2.81 -0.98 7.39
C ARG A 92 1.54 -0.83 6.54
N PRO A 93 0.31 -1.11 7.02
CA PRO A 93 -0.90 -0.96 6.21
C PRO A 93 -1.14 0.47 5.69
N ARG A 94 -0.70 1.50 6.42
CA ARG A 94 -0.81 2.90 5.96
C ARG A 94 0.16 3.21 4.82
N LEU A 95 1.34 2.57 4.81
CA LEU A 95 2.33 2.67 3.74
C LEU A 95 1.96 1.83 2.52
N GLU A 96 1.33 0.68 2.71
CA GLU A 96 0.95 -0.22 1.62
C GLU A 96 -0.49 0.00 1.13
N ARG A 97 -1.21 0.97 1.71
CA ARG A 97 -2.60 1.28 1.35
C ARG A 97 -2.76 1.45 -0.16
N PHE A 98 -3.75 0.75 -0.72
CA PHE A 98 -4.11 0.71 -2.14
C PHE A 98 -3.12 0.01 -3.08
N LEU A 99 -1.94 -0.42 -2.63
CA LEU A 99 -1.02 -1.20 -3.47
C LEU A 99 -1.65 -2.51 -3.92
N ASN A 100 -2.36 -3.20 -3.02
CA ASN A 100 -3.06 -4.45 -3.35
C ASN A 100 -4.12 -4.22 -4.43
N ILE A 101 -4.91 -3.16 -4.32
CA ILE A 101 -5.94 -2.84 -5.31
C ILE A 101 -5.31 -2.46 -6.66
N GLN A 102 -4.24 -1.65 -6.66
CA GLN A 102 -3.52 -1.34 -7.90
C GLN A 102 -2.92 -2.58 -8.54
N SER A 103 -2.32 -3.47 -7.75
CA SER A 103 -1.80 -4.77 -8.21
C SER A 103 -2.91 -5.60 -8.88
N THR A 104 -4.08 -5.67 -8.24
CA THR A 104 -5.25 -6.35 -8.83
C THR A 104 -5.68 -5.70 -10.14
N ILE A 105 -5.70 -4.37 -10.27
CA ILE A 105 -6.06 -3.68 -11.52
C ILE A 105 -5.07 -4.01 -12.64
N VAL A 106 -3.76 -4.00 -12.33
CA VAL A 106 -2.69 -4.35 -13.28
C VAL A 106 -2.89 -5.75 -13.85
N THR A 107 -3.34 -6.70 -13.03
CA THR A 107 -3.59 -8.09 -13.47
C THR A 107 -4.98 -8.28 -14.09
N ALA A 108 -6.02 -7.64 -13.56
CA ALA A 108 -7.40 -7.85 -13.99
C ALA A 108 -7.74 -7.12 -15.30
N ALA A 109 -7.18 -5.93 -15.56
CA ALA A 109 -7.49 -5.16 -16.76
C ALA A 109 -7.12 -5.89 -18.08
N PRO A 110 -5.93 -6.53 -18.21
CA PRO A 110 -5.60 -7.34 -19.38
C PRO A 110 -6.50 -8.57 -19.52
N MET A 111 -6.83 -9.23 -18.41
CA MET A 111 -7.72 -10.40 -18.40
C MET A 111 -9.12 -10.04 -18.89
N LEU A 112 -9.65 -8.88 -18.48
CA LEU A 112 -10.90 -8.35 -19.02
C LEU A 112 -10.78 -8.01 -20.51
N GLY A 113 -9.66 -7.46 -20.96
CA GLY A 113 -9.40 -7.23 -22.38
C GLY A 113 -9.48 -8.52 -23.22
N ILE A 114 -8.88 -9.61 -22.72
CA ILE A 114 -8.95 -10.94 -23.35
C ILE A 114 -10.38 -11.51 -23.31
N LEU A 115 -11.11 -11.32 -22.21
CA LEU A 115 -12.53 -11.69 -22.16
C LEU A 115 -13.34 -10.96 -23.23
N GLY A 116 -13.02 -9.68 -23.48
CA GLY A 116 -13.60 -8.88 -24.55
C GLY A 116 -13.34 -9.46 -25.94
N THR A 117 -12.13 -9.94 -26.23
CA THR A 117 -11.84 -10.57 -27.52
C THR A 117 -12.58 -11.88 -27.71
N VAL A 118 -12.58 -12.75 -26.69
CA VAL A 118 -13.32 -14.02 -26.73
C VAL A 118 -14.80 -13.76 -26.99
N SER A 119 -15.40 -12.81 -26.26
CA SER A 119 -16.82 -12.45 -26.42
C SER A 119 -17.13 -11.89 -27.81
N GLY A 120 -16.28 -10.99 -28.34
CA GLY A 120 -16.49 -10.40 -29.67
C GLY A 120 -16.31 -11.42 -30.81
N ILE A 121 -15.36 -12.34 -30.68
CA ILE A 121 -15.16 -13.43 -31.65
C ILE A 121 -16.36 -14.39 -31.63
N ILE A 122 -16.85 -14.80 -30.47
CA ILE A 122 -18.05 -15.66 -30.34
C ILE A 122 -19.24 -15.02 -31.06
N ARG A 123 -19.52 -13.74 -30.76
CA ARG A 123 -20.61 -12.99 -31.40
C ARG A 123 -20.43 -12.89 -32.92
N SER A 124 -19.19 -12.73 -33.39
CA SER A 124 -18.88 -12.68 -34.83
C SER A 124 -19.18 -14.00 -35.54
N PHE A 125 -18.94 -15.15 -34.88
CA PHE A 125 -19.27 -16.47 -35.41
C PHE A 125 -20.76 -16.80 -35.35
N GLU A 126 -21.48 -16.34 -34.33
CA GLU A 126 -22.94 -16.48 -34.26
C GLU A 126 -23.65 -15.80 -35.45
N LEU A 127 -23.15 -14.64 -35.88
CA LEU A 127 -23.63 -13.92 -37.07
C LEU A 127 -23.41 -14.70 -38.38
N LEU A 128 -22.43 -15.62 -38.41
CA LEU A 128 -22.20 -16.51 -39.56
C LEU A 128 -23.08 -17.76 -39.54
N GLY A 129 -23.45 -18.25 -38.35
CA GLY A 129 -24.24 -19.48 -38.16
C GLY A 129 -25.76 -19.27 -38.10
N GLY A 130 -26.24 -18.02 -38.09
CA GLY A 130 -27.66 -17.67 -38.12
C GLY A 130 -28.36 -18.07 -39.42
N LYS A 131 -29.68 -18.32 -39.36
CA LYS A 131 -30.52 -18.83 -40.45
C LYS A 131 -30.63 -17.95 -41.71
N ASP A 132 -30.00 -16.78 -41.75
CA ASP A 132 -30.08 -15.85 -42.87
C ASP A 132 -28.99 -16.13 -43.92
N THR A 133 -29.42 -16.25 -45.17
CA THR A 133 -28.66 -16.78 -46.31
C THR A 133 -27.63 -15.80 -46.89
N LEU A 134 -27.40 -14.66 -46.23
CA LEU A 134 -26.52 -13.58 -46.63
C LEU A 134 -25.74 -13.08 -45.41
N SER A 135 -24.76 -13.85 -44.95
CA SER A 135 -23.81 -13.39 -43.96
C SER A 135 -22.86 -12.35 -44.58
N ASP A 136 -23.07 -11.06 -44.28
CA ASP A 136 -22.19 -9.98 -44.75
C ASP A 136 -20.81 -10.08 -44.05
N PRO A 137 -19.71 -10.34 -44.79
CA PRO A 137 -18.37 -10.42 -44.23
C PRO A 137 -17.93 -9.17 -43.46
N ARG A 138 -18.56 -8.01 -43.75
CA ARG A 138 -18.31 -6.75 -43.04
C ARG A 138 -18.75 -6.80 -41.59
N LEU A 139 -19.85 -7.50 -41.28
CA LEU A 139 -20.37 -7.62 -39.91
C LEU A 139 -19.43 -8.44 -39.02
N VAL A 140 -18.88 -9.53 -39.56
CA VAL A 140 -17.89 -10.37 -38.88
C VAL A 140 -16.61 -9.58 -38.61
N SER A 141 -16.13 -8.87 -39.64
CA SER A 141 -14.93 -8.03 -39.54
C SER A 141 -15.09 -6.93 -38.49
N ALA A 142 -16.30 -6.36 -38.37
CA ALA A 142 -16.62 -5.35 -37.37
C ALA A 142 -16.59 -5.91 -35.94
N GLY A 143 -17.15 -7.12 -35.71
CA GLY A 143 -17.13 -7.75 -34.38
C GLY A 143 -15.72 -8.16 -33.92
N ILE A 144 -14.86 -8.60 -34.85
CA ILE A 144 -13.44 -8.86 -34.57
C ILE A 144 -12.69 -7.55 -34.25
N ALA A 145 -12.96 -6.48 -35.00
CA ALA A 145 -12.35 -5.18 -34.73
C ALA A 145 -12.74 -4.64 -33.34
N GLU A 146 -14.02 -4.77 -32.95
CA GLU A 146 -14.51 -4.45 -31.60
C GLU A 146 -13.77 -5.24 -30.51
N ALA A 147 -13.61 -6.54 -30.71
CA ALA A 147 -12.84 -7.42 -29.84
C ALA A 147 -11.40 -6.91 -29.62
N LEU A 148 -10.69 -6.58 -30.70
CA LEU A 148 -9.31 -6.09 -30.63
C LEU A 148 -9.19 -4.76 -29.87
N VAL A 149 -10.17 -3.86 -30.03
CA VAL A 149 -10.22 -2.60 -29.28
C VAL A 149 -10.36 -2.86 -27.78
N ALA A 150 -11.15 -3.85 -27.37
CA ALA A 150 -11.30 -4.20 -25.96
C ALA A 150 -9.98 -4.70 -25.33
N THR A 151 -9.23 -5.55 -26.05
CA THR A 151 -7.89 -6.00 -25.60
C THR A 151 -6.89 -4.85 -25.52
N ALA A 152 -6.81 -4.02 -26.56
CA ALA A 152 -5.92 -2.86 -26.56
C ALA A 152 -6.22 -1.93 -25.37
N SER A 153 -7.51 -1.69 -25.10
CA SER A 153 -7.96 -0.86 -23.97
C SER A 153 -7.56 -1.46 -22.62
N GLY A 154 -7.76 -2.77 -22.42
CA GLY A 154 -7.36 -3.47 -21.20
C GLY A 154 -5.86 -3.39 -20.95
N LEU A 155 -5.04 -3.54 -21.99
CA LEU A 155 -3.58 -3.40 -21.90
C LEU A 155 -3.16 -1.97 -21.55
N VAL A 156 -3.79 -0.96 -22.17
CA VAL A 156 -3.49 0.46 -21.89
C VAL A 156 -3.78 0.80 -20.43
N VAL A 157 -4.94 0.37 -19.90
CA VAL A 157 -5.28 0.59 -18.48
C VAL A 157 -4.28 -0.09 -17.55
N ALA A 158 -3.86 -1.32 -17.88
CA ALA A 158 -2.87 -2.06 -17.10
C ALA A 158 -1.52 -1.35 -17.09
N LEU A 159 -1.04 -0.88 -18.24
CA LEU A 159 0.23 -0.17 -18.35
C LEU A 159 0.22 1.15 -17.57
N ILE A 160 -0.85 1.92 -17.67
CA ILE A 160 -0.99 3.17 -16.90
C ILE A 160 -1.00 2.90 -15.38
N SER A 161 -1.55 1.75 -14.96
CA SER A 161 -1.60 1.36 -13.54
C SER A 161 -0.28 0.74 -13.04
N LEU A 162 0.49 0.12 -13.94
CA LEU A 162 1.71 -0.61 -13.62
C LEU A 162 2.83 0.31 -13.12
N PHE A 163 3.09 1.41 -13.81
CA PHE A 163 4.20 2.31 -13.44
C PHE A 163 4.00 2.94 -12.05
N PRO A 164 2.82 3.51 -11.70
CA PRO A 164 2.55 3.99 -10.36
C PRO A 164 2.67 2.89 -9.31
N TYR A 165 2.12 1.70 -9.58
CA TYR A 165 2.21 0.56 -8.66
C TYR A 165 3.66 0.21 -8.32
N MET A 166 4.53 0.04 -9.32
CA MET A 166 5.94 -0.26 -9.09
C MET A 166 6.65 0.85 -8.32
N TYR A 167 6.35 2.10 -8.65
CA TYR A 167 6.94 3.26 -7.98
C TYR A 167 6.54 3.34 -6.50
N PHE A 168 5.25 3.20 -6.19
CA PHE A 168 4.74 3.27 -4.81
C PHE A 168 5.15 2.06 -3.99
N ARG A 169 5.22 0.87 -4.58
CA ARG A 169 5.73 -0.33 -3.91
C ARG A 169 7.17 -0.11 -3.44
N SER A 170 8.05 0.33 -4.35
CA SER A 170 9.44 0.65 -4.01
C SER A 170 9.57 1.75 -2.95
N HIS A 171 8.69 2.75 -2.97
CA HIS A 171 8.67 3.80 -1.94
C HIS A 171 8.21 3.27 -0.58
N SER A 172 7.24 2.36 -0.57
CA SER A 172 6.74 1.71 0.65
C SER A 172 7.83 0.88 1.31
N ASP A 173 8.54 0.06 0.52
CA ASP A 173 9.68 -0.74 1.00
C ASP A 173 10.78 0.16 1.59
N LYS A 174 11.12 1.26 0.91
CA LYS A 174 12.08 2.25 1.43
C LYS A 174 11.61 2.91 2.73
N ALA A 175 10.33 3.25 2.83
CA ALA A 175 9.77 3.86 4.03
C ALA A 175 9.80 2.90 5.22
N ILE A 176 9.61 1.60 4.98
CA ILE A 176 9.77 0.58 6.02
C ILE A 176 11.22 0.51 6.49
N GLY A 177 12.19 0.52 5.57
CA GLY A 177 13.61 0.59 5.93
C GLY A 177 13.98 1.86 6.73
N VAL A 178 13.30 2.98 6.49
CA VAL A 178 13.47 4.19 7.32
C VAL A 178 12.95 3.98 8.75
N MET A 179 11.82 3.28 8.93
CA MET A 179 11.31 2.94 10.27
C MET A 179 12.25 1.97 11.00
N GLU A 180 12.82 0.99 10.30
CA GLU A 180 13.88 0.13 10.86
C GLU A 180 15.10 0.94 11.30
N GLY A 181 15.46 1.99 10.55
CA GLY A 181 16.49 2.95 10.95
C GLY A 181 16.16 3.76 12.22
N LEU A 182 14.89 4.07 12.46
CA LEU A 182 14.42 4.67 13.72
C LEU A 182 14.58 3.69 14.88
N VAL A 183 14.17 2.44 14.70
CA VAL A 183 14.34 1.35 15.69
C VAL A 183 15.81 1.20 16.06
N ALA A 184 16.69 1.10 15.07
CA ALA A 184 18.13 0.98 15.30
C ALA A 184 18.69 2.19 16.06
N SER A 185 18.22 3.39 15.70
CA SER A 185 18.64 4.63 16.38
C SER A 185 18.19 4.69 17.83
N ALA A 186 16.97 4.20 18.14
CA ALA A 186 16.43 4.12 19.49
C ALA A 186 17.20 3.10 20.35
N LYS A 187 17.47 1.90 19.82
CA LYS A 187 18.27 0.86 20.50
C LYS A 187 19.67 1.38 20.86
N LEU A 188 20.35 1.99 19.89
CA LEU A 188 21.67 2.59 20.12
C LEU A 188 21.62 3.69 21.19
N GLY A 189 20.53 4.45 21.26
CA GLY A 189 20.33 5.46 22.30
C GLY A 189 20.26 4.85 23.69
N VAL A 190 19.46 3.79 23.86
CA VAL A 190 19.32 3.07 25.13
C VAL A 190 20.63 2.42 25.58
N GLU A 191 21.30 1.70 24.66
CA GLU A 191 22.58 1.03 24.95
C GLU A 191 23.68 2.02 25.38
N ARG A 192 23.77 3.18 24.72
CA ARG A 192 24.77 4.22 25.06
C ARG A 192 24.59 4.79 26.46
N HIS A 193 23.37 4.77 26.99
CA HIS A 193 23.06 5.26 28.32
C HIS A 193 23.04 4.13 29.37
N GLY A 194 23.59 2.97 29.03
CA GLY A 194 23.71 1.82 29.95
C GLY A 194 22.39 1.10 30.21
N GLY A 195 21.35 1.37 29.40
CA GLY A 195 20.08 0.66 29.45
C GLY A 195 20.11 -0.63 28.64
N ASP A 196 19.30 -1.61 29.06
CA ASP A 196 19.01 -2.81 28.28
C ASP A 196 17.74 -2.58 27.45
N PRO A 197 17.80 -2.65 26.10
CA PRO A 197 16.63 -2.50 25.23
C PRO A 197 15.48 -3.45 25.57
N ASP A 198 15.74 -4.61 26.16
CA ASP A 198 14.74 -5.62 26.51
C ASP A 198 14.19 -5.48 27.94
N SER A 199 14.69 -4.51 28.72
CA SER A 199 14.25 -4.27 30.09
C SER A 199 12.77 -3.88 30.20
N SER A 200 12.22 -3.19 29.20
CA SER A 200 10.81 -2.80 29.17
C SER A 200 9.88 -4.00 29.02
N LEU A 201 10.28 -5.02 28.25
CA LEU A 201 9.53 -6.27 28.13
C LEU A 201 9.53 -7.09 29.42
N ARG A 202 10.64 -7.12 30.15
CA ARG A 202 10.71 -7.81 31.45
C ARG A 202 9.80 -7.15 32.48
N THR A 203 9.73 -5.82 32.47
CA THR A 203 8.86 -5.08 33.38
C THR A 203 7.38 -5.26 32.99
N ALA A 204 7.07 -5.26 31.69
CA ALA A 204 5.71 -5.49 31.19
C ALA A 204 5.22 -6.92 31.46
N SER A 205 6.08 -7.94 31.27
CA SER A 205 5.71 -9.34 31.52
C SER A 205 5.48 -9.61 33.01
N VAL A 206 6.28 -9.01 33.90
CA VAL A 206 6.08 -9.08 35.34
C VAL A 206 4.74 -8.44 35.74
N ARG A 207 4.41 -7.26 35.21
CA ARG A 207 3.10 -6.60 35.48
C ARG A 207 1.91 -7.43 34.99
N LEU A 208 2.00 -8.03 33.80
CA LEU A 208 0.93 -8.88 33.27
C LEU A 208 0.78 -10.19 34.07
N GLN A 209 1.87 -10.71 34.63
CA GLN A 209 1.82 -11.85 35.55
C GLN A 209 1.18 -11.47 36.89
N GLU A 210 1.53 -10.31 37.45
CA GLU A 210 0.92 -9.77 38.67
C GLU A 210 -0.59 -9.51 38.50
N GLU A 211 -1.02 -8.94 37.36
CA GLU A 211 -2.44 -8.74 37.05
C GLU A 211 -3.18 -10.08 36.93
N LYS A 212 -2.60 -11.08 36.25
CA LYS A 212 -3.21 -12.41 36.16
C LYS A 212 -3.31 -13.09 37.53
N GLN A 213 -2.26 -13.04 38.35
CA GLN A 213 -2.28 -13.56 39.71
C GLN A 213 -3.32 -12.85 40.59
N TYR A 214 -3.47 -11.53 40.44
CA TYR A 214 -4.47 -10.76 41.16
C TYR A 214 -5.90 -11.16 40.77
N GLN A 215 -6.16 -11.42 39.49
CA GLN A 215 -7.47 -11.88 39.01
C GLN A 215 -7.77 -13.32 39.46
N GLU A 216 -6.79 -14.22 39.45
CA GLU A 216 -6.95 -15.60 39.92
C GLU A 216 -7.16 -15.69 41.44
N SER A 217 -6.53 -14.83 42.24
CA SER A 217 -6.73 -14.76 43.69
C SER A 217 -8.12 -14.25 44.10
N LYS A 218 -8.87 -13.64 43.17
CA LYS A 218 -10.19 -13.05 43.42
C LYS A 218 -11.35 -13.93 42.93
N SER A 219 -11.03 -15.04 42.27
CA SER A 219 -11.97 -16.10 41.85
C SER A 219 -12.01 -17.24 42.85
#